data_AF-A0A1U9QSR8-F1
#
_entry.id   AF-A0A1U9QSR8-F1
#
_cell.length_a   1.000
_cell.length_b   1.000
_cell.length_c   1.000
_cell.angle_alpha   90.00
_cell.angle_beta   90.00
_cell.angle_gamma   90.00
#
_symmetry.space_group_name_H-M   'P 1'
#
loop_
_entity.id
_entity.type
_entity.pdbx_description
1 polymer ?
#
loop_
_entity_poly.entity_id
_entity_poly.type
_entity_poly.pdbx_seq_one_letter_code
_entity_poly.pdbx_strand_id
1 'polypeptide(L)'
;MEPRELWDRNSVLAEAFCASDEQVRQAQAVLDEAQAERSRTLAAFAVTVGNDGAVADLMGLNEREVRLARRTVGKTDARRVAEELLERYPQASTQPIPQAQAVVTPPVQPPVQPPAQPLVQPQEETFSEQAYLQQVPQVAPAEVHLPHPRTEGAPLQEMTHHQDGASAVIHTPEAENNQVVWSSSMDSVLLWSWQSGLDLQTVAGELGLDVRALLLRVQALADNGMLTPSAAQTAEANRAGRHRRHHEEGYASLFSPTATFPTQVHY
;
A
#
# COMPACT_ATOMS: atom_id res chain seq x y z
N MET A 1 14.17 39.36 -30.16
CA MET A 1 13.36 38.24 -30.65
C MET A 1 12.21 38.85 -31.41
N GLU A 2 12.00 38.43 -32.65
CA GLU A 2 10.87 38.94 -33.45
C GLU A 2 9.55 38.48 -32.80
N PRO A 3 8.50 39.32 -32.78
CA PRO A 3 7.23 38.98 -32.15
C PRO A 3 6.57 37.72 -32.76
N ARG A 4 6.90 37.40 -34.03
CA ARG A 4 6.44 36.18 -34.71
C ARG A 4 7.09 34.92 -34.15
N GLU A 5 8.41 34.95 -33.91
CA GLU A 5 9.15 33.79 -33.37
C GLU A 5 8.69 33.43 -31.95
N LEU A 6 8.34 34.42 -31.13
CA LEU A 6 7.76 34.20 -29.81
C LEU A 6 6.41 33.49 -29.90
N TRP A 7 5.57 33.88 -30.86
CA TRP A 7 4.26 33.27 -31.06
C TRP A 7 4.37 31.82 -31.51
N ASP A 8 5.25 31.53 -32.47
CA ASP A 8 5.47 30.16 -32.97
C ASP A 8 6.01 29.23 -31.88
N ARG A 9 6.93 29.73 -31.03
CA ARG A 9 7.41 28.94 -29.88
C ARG A 9 6.29 28.69 -28.87
N ASN A 10 5.47 29.69 -28.58
CA ASN A 10 4.35 29.55 -27.66
C ASN A 10 3.25 28.62 -28.21
N SER A 11 2.99 28.62 -29.52
CA SER A 11 2.03 27.70 -30.13
C SER A 11 2.50 26.25 -30.06
N VAL A 12 3.79 26.00 -30.34
CA VAL A 12 4.38 24.65 -30.19
C VAL A 12 4.29 24.17 -28.75
N LEU A 13 4.56 25.05 -27.76
CA LEU A 13 4.42 24.70 -26.35
C LEU A 13 2.96 24.39 -25.97
N ALA A 14 2.00 25.17 -26.49
CA ALA A 14 0.58 24.93 -26.26
C ALA A 14 0.13 23.59 -26.88
N GLU A 15 0.57 23.28 -28.09
CA GLU A 15 0.28 22.01 -28.77
C GLU A 15 0.88 20.82 -28.01
N ALA A 16 2.15 20.92 -27.59
CA ALA A 16 2.80 19.89 -26.80
C ALA A 16 2.09 19.65 -25.46
N PHE A 17 1.65 20.72 -24.79
CA PHE A 17 0.86 20.62 -23.57
C PHE A 17 -0.48 19.92 -23.81
N CYS A 18 -1.24 20.32 -24.83
CA CYS A 18 -2.51 19.67 -25.17
C CYS A 18 -2.34 18.19 -25.52
N ALA A 19 -1.26 17.84 -26.24
CA ALA A 19 -0.96 16.45 -26.55
C ALA A 19 -0.64 15.64 -25.28
N SER A 20 0.12 16.20 -24.34
CA SER A 20 0.41 15.56 -23.05
C SER A 20 -0.85 15.38 -22.20
N ASP A 21 -1.73 16.38 -22.14
CA ASP A 21 -2.98 16.31 -21.36
C ASP A 21 -3.91 15.22 -21.91
N GLU A 22 -4.02 15.14 -23.24
CA GLU A 22 -4.78 14.08 -23.91
C GLU A 22 -4.21 12.68 -23.62
N GLN A 23 -2.89 12.53 -23.54
CA GLN A 23 -2.26 11.26 -23.13
C GLN A 23 -2.62 10.88 -21.69
N VAL A 24 -2.63 11.84 -20.75
CA VAL A 24 -3.07 11.58 -19.36
C VAL A 24 -4.52 11.14 -19.33
N ARG A 25 -5.40 11.82 -20.09
CA ARG A 25 -6.82 11.47 -20.17
C ARG A 25 -7.03 10.06 -20.72
N GLN A 26 -6.27 9.67 -21.75
CA GLN A 26 -6.33 8.31 -22.31
C GLN A 26 -5.82 7.27 -21.32
N ALA A 27 -4.70 7.54 -20.64
CA ALA A 27 -4.17 6.64 -19.62
C ALA A 27 -5.17 6.42 -18.46
N GLN A 28 -5.84 7.49 -18.02
CA GLN A 28 -6.89 7.39 -17.01
C GLN A 28 -8.07 6.53 -17.49
N ALA A 29 -8.52 6.72 -18.74
CA ALA A 29 -9.60 5.91 -19.29
C ALA A 29 -9.23 4.41 -19.37
N VAL A 30 -7.98 4.09 -19.71
CA VAL A 30 -7.47 2.71 -19.71
C VAL A 30 -7.44 2.13 -18.30
N LEU A 31 -6.99 2.90 -17.31
CA LEU A 31 -6.97 2.47 -15.91
C LEU A 31 -8.39 2.20 -15.40
N ASP A 32 -9.33 3.09 -15.69
CA ASP A 32 -10.73 2.96 -15.28
C ASP A 32 -11.38 1.71 -15.90
N GLU A 33 -11.13 1.43 -17.18
CA GLU A 33 -11.61 0.22 -17.85
C GLU A 33 -10.99 -1.04 -17.24
N ALA A 34 -9.68 -1.04 -16.97
CA ALA A 34 -9.00 -2.16 -16.32
C ALA A 34 -9.53 -2.41 -14.89
N GLN A 35 -9.85 -1.35 -14.15
CA GLN A 35 -10.48 -1.47 -12.83
C GLN A 35 -11.90 -2.03 -12.93
N ALA A 36 -12.67 -1.61 -13.93
CA ALA A 36 -14.00 -2.15 -14.20
C ALA A 36 -13.93 -3.64 -14.58
N GLU A 37 -12.99 -4.03 -15.43
CA GLU A 37 -12.75 -5.42 -15.83
C GLU A 37 -12.35 -6.29 -14.64
N ARG A 38 -11.44 -5.81 -13.78
CA ARG A 38 -11.10 -6.47 -12.52
C ARG A 38 -12.32 -6.67 -11.63
N SER A 39 -13.16 -5.64 -11.49
CA SER A 39 -14.41 -5.72 -10.71
C SER A 39 -15.38 -6.75 -11.29
N ARG A 40 -15.55 -6.78 -12.62
CA ARG A 40 -16.38 -7.79 -13.33
C ARG A 40 -15.88 -9.20 -13.08
N THR A 41 -14.57 -9.43 -13.18
CA THR A 41 -13.93 -10.73 -12.94
C THR A 41 -14.07 -11.17 -11.48
N LEU A 42 -13.88 -10.25 -10.54
CA LEU A 42 -14.08 -10.50 -9.11
C LEU A 42 -15.53 -10.89 -8.80
N ALA A 43 -16.49 -10.15 -9.36
CA ALA A 43 -17.91 -10.44 -9.21
C ALA A 43 -18.28 -11.79 -9.82
N ALA A 44 -17.73 -12.11 -10.99
CA ALA A 44 -17.91 -13.40 -11.65
C ALA A 44 -17.45 -14.55 -10.74
N PHE A 45 -16.24 -14.47 -10.20
CA PHE A 45 -15.69 -15.47 -9.28
C PHE A 45 -16.53 -15.59 -7.98
N ALA A 46 -16.95 -14.46 -7.42
CA ALA A 46 -17.83 -14.46 -6.23
C ALA A 46 -19.19 -15.12 -6.49
N VAL A 47 -19.76 -14.96 -7.69
CA VAL A 47 -21.04 -15.58 -8.05
C VAL A 47 -20.88 -17.07 -8.34
N THR A 48 -19.76 -17.50 -8.93
CA THR A 48 -19.49 -18.93 -9.16
C THR A 48 -19.25 -19.68 -7.87
N VAL A 49 -18.52 -19.09 -6.92
CA VAL A 49 -18.24 -19.69 -5.60
C VAL A 49 -19.45 -19.58 -4.66
N GLY A 50 -20.19 -18.47 -4.74
CA GLY A 50 -21.39 -18.23 -3.92
C GLY A 50 -21.11 -17.78 -2.48
N ASN A 51 -19.84 -17.56 -2.11
CA ASN A 51 -19.44 -17.09 -0.78
C ASN A 51 -18.39 -15.96 -0.89
N ASP A 52 -18.76 -14.73 -0.52
CA ASP A 52 -17.86 -13.58 -0.60
C ASP A 52 -16.70 -13.66 0.38
N GLY A 53 -16.92 -14.21 1.57
CA GLY A 53 -15.89 -14.31 2.62
C GLY A 53 -14.77 -15.24 2.20
N ALA A 54 -15.10 -16.43 1.69
CA ALA A 54 -14.09 -17.37 1.20
C ALA A 54 -13.28 -16.82 0.02
N VAL A 55 -13.92 -16.06 -0.87
CA VAL A 55 -13.26 -15.41 -2.00
C VAL A 55 -12.34 -14.28 -1.54
N ALA A 56 -12.77 -13.50 -0.54
CA ALA A 56 -11.98 -12.45 0.07
C ALA A 56 -10.75 -13.02 0.78
N ASP A 57 -10.92 -14.08 1.58
CA ASP A 57 -9.83 -14.78 2.26
C ASP A 57 -8.82 -15.38 1.26
N LEU A 58 -9.30 -15.97 0.16
CA LEU A 58 -8.44 -16.54 -0.89
C LEU A 58 -7.57 -15.50 -1.59
N MET A 59 -8.13 -14.31 -1.87
CA MET A 59 -7.40 -13.25 -2.59
C MET A 59 -6.76 -12.22 -1.67
N GLY A 60 -6.85 -12.37 -0.35
CA GLY A 60 -6.36 -11.38 0.62
C GLY A 60 -7.07 -10.03 0.50
N LEU A 61 -8.31 -10.01 0.03
CA LEU A 61 -9.13 -8.81 -0.14
C LEU A 61 -10.09 -8.64 1.04
N ASN A 62 -10.72 -7.47 1.16
CA ASN A 62 -11.77 -7.28 2.15
C ASN A 62 -13.10 -7.84 1.62
N GLU A 63 -13.86 -8.57 2.44
CA GLU A 63 -15.19 -9.08 2.05
C GLU A 63 -16.12 -7.98 1.53
N ARG A 64 -15.98 -6.75 2.08
CA ARG A 64 -16.74 -5.59 1.62
C ARG A 64 -16.45 -5.25 0.15
N GLU A 65 -15.21 -5.42 -0.32
CA GLU A 65 -14.82 -5.14 -1.70
C GLU A 65 -15.45 -6.15 -2.66
N VAL A 66 -15.40 -7.44 -2.32
CA VAL A 66 -16.02 -8.52 -3.10
C VAL A 66 -17.53 -8.31 -3.19
N ARG A 67 -18.17 -7.97 -2.06
CA ARG A 67 -19.60 -7.69 -2.00
C ARG A 67 -19.97 -6.45 -2.82
N LEU A 68 -19.13 -5.40 -2.80
CA LEU A 68 -19.33 -4.19 -3.60
C LEU A 68 -19.19 -4.48 -5.10
N ALA A 69 -18.17 -5.23 -5.51
CA ALA A 69 -17.97 -5.66 -6.90
C ALA A 69 -19.20 -6.42 -7.41
N ARG A 70 -19.70 -7.39 -6.64
CA ARG A 70 -20.93 -8.12 -7.01
C ARG A 70 -22.16 -7.22 -7.08
N ARG A 71 -22.30 -6.24 -6.18
CA ARG A 71 -23.44 -5.31 -6.17
C ARG A 71 -23.40 -4.32 -7.34
N THR A 72 -22.21 -3.86 -7.72
CA THR A 72 -22.01 -2.89 -8.80
C THR A 72 -22.13 -3.54 -10.17
N VAL A 73 -21.57 -4.73 -10.37
CA VAL A 73 -21.65 -5.49 -11.62
C VAL A 73 -23.01 -6.14 -11.81
N GLY A 74 -23.65 -6.59 -10.72
CA GLY A 74 -24.93 -7.28 -10.78
C GLY A 74 -24.80 -8.76 -11.13
N LYS A 75 -25.85 -9.54 -10.78
CA LYS A 75 -25.82 -11.01 -10.85
C LYS A 75 -25.77 -11.54 -12.27
N THR A 76 -26.49 -10.93 -13.21
CA THR A 76 -26.60 -11.40 -14.60
C THR A 76 -25.30 -11.18 -15.36
N ASP A 77 -24.74 -9.98 -15.29
CA ASP A 77 -23.48 -9.66 -15.96
C ASP A 77 -22.31 -10.45 -15.37
N ALA A 78 -22.26 -10.62 -14.05
CA ALA A 78 -21.25 -11.46 -13.40
C ALA A 78 -21.30 -12.92 -13.88
N ARG A 79 -22.49 -13.47 -14.11
CA ARG A 79 -22.64 -14.84 -14.67
C ARG A 79 -22.16 -14.92 -16.10
N ARG A 80 -22.52 -13.95 -16.95
CA ARG A 80 -22.06 -13.92 -18.35
C ARG A 80 -20.54 -13.87 -18.42
N VAL A 81 -19.91 -13.01 -17.61
CA VAL A 81 -18.45 -12.92 -17.54
C VAL A 81 -17.83 -14.22 -17.01
N ALA A 82 -18.45 -14.87 -16.02
CA ALA A 82 -17.99 -16.17 -15.53
C ALA A 82 -18.03 -17.25 -16.62
N GLU A 83 -19.12 -17.30 -17.40
CA GLU A 83 -19.28 -18.24 -18.51
C GLU A 83 -18.23 -17.99 -19.60
N GLU A 84 -18.02 -16.74 -20.01
CA GLU A 84 -16.98 -16.35 -20.98
C GLU A 84 -15.57 -16.75 -20.50
N LEU A 85 -15.25 -16.54 -19.22
CA LEU A 85 -13.96 -16.92 -18.65
C LEU A 85 -13.76 -18.44 -18.63
N LEU A 86 -14.82 -19.21 -18.34
CA LEU A 86 -14.78 -20.68 -18.35
C LEU A 86 -14.64 -21.24 -19.77
N GLU A 87 -15.28 -20.63 -20.76
CA GLU A 87 -15.13 -20.98 -22.18
C GLU A 87 -13.73 -20.66 -22.71
N ARG A 88 -13.16 -19.53 -22.28
CA ARG A 88 -11.82 -19.08 -22.69
C ARG A 88 -10.69 -19.89 -22.05
N TYR A 89 -10.92 -20.46 -20.86
CA TYR A 89 -9.94 -21.28 -20.14
C TYR A 89 -10.54 -22.64 -19.72
N PRO A 90 -10.76 -23.57 -20.67
CA PRO A 90 -11.39 -24.87 -20.38
C PRO A 90 -10.48 -25.86 -19.60
N GLN A 91 -9.25 -25.48 -19.23
CA GLN A 91 -8.19 -26.38 -18.80
C GLN A 91 -7.92 -26.36 -17.29
N ALA A 92 -8.91 -26.75 -16.48
CA ALA A 92 -8.65 -27.12 -15.08
C ALA A 92 -9.38 -28.39 -14.59
N SER A 93 -10.32 -28.93 -15.37
CA SER A 93 -11.18 -30.06 -14.96
C SER A 93 -10.92 -31.38 -15.68
N THR A 94 -9.77 -31.55 -16.35
CA THR A 94 -9.43 -32.83 -17.01
C THR A 94 -7.96 -33.22 -16.84
N GLN A 95 -7.47 -33.25 -15.60
CA GLN A 95 -6.40 -34.19 -15.26
C GLN A 95 -7.11 -35.44 -14.70
N PRO A 96 -7.04 -36.60 -15.39
CA PRO A 96 -7.42 -37.86 -14.76
C PRO A 96 -6.49 -38.03 -13.56
N ILE A 97 -7.06 -38.03 -12.35
CA ILE A 97 -6.39 -38.55 -11.17
C ILE A 97 -5.88 -39.94 -11.59
N PRO A 98 -4.56 -40.24 -11.57
CA PRO A 98 -4.11 -41.61 -11.70
C PRO A 98 -4.77 -42.36 -10.55
N GLN A 99 -5.78 -43.18 -10.87
CA GLN A 99 -6.39 -44.09 -9.93
C GLN A 99 -5.26 -44.94 -9.39
N ALA A 100 -4.82 -44.63 -8.17
CA ALA A 100 -3.97 -45.51 -7.41
C ALA A 100 -4.70 -46.85 -7.38
N GLN A 101 -4.19 -47.80 -8.15
CA GLN A 101 -4.69 -49.16 -8.19
C GLN A 101 -4.66 -49.65 -6.75
N ALA A 102 -5.85 -49.78 -6.17
CA ALA A 102 -6.04 -50.43 -4.89
C ALA A 102 -5.63 -51.89 -5.08
N VAL A 103 -4.36 -52.18 -4.79
CA VAL A 103 -3.88 -53.54 -4.60
C VAL A 103 -4.61 -54.04 -3.36
N VAL A 104 -5.54 -54.96 -3.61
CA VAL A 104 -6.23 -55.74 -2.60
C VAL A 104 -5.19 -56.59 -1.86
N THR A 105 -4.87 -56.23 -0.63
CA THR A 105 -4.22 -57.12 0.34
C THR A 105 -5.23 -57.51 1.44
N PRO A 106 -5.34 -58.80 1.79
CA PRO A 106 -6.29 -59.32 2.79
C PRO A 106 -5.93 -58.90 4.24
N PRO A 107 -6.87 -59.02 5.20
CA PRO A 107 -6.83 -58.28 6.46
C PRO A 107 -5.85 -58.90 7.45
N VAL A 108 -4.89 -58.11 7.95
CA VAL A 108 -4.11 -58.46 9.13
C VAL A 108 -4.72 -57.75 10.34
N GLN A 109 -5.04 -58.56 11.34
CA GLN A 109 -5.71 -58.22 12.58
C GLN A 109 -4.92 -57.18 13.41
N PRO A 110 -5.58 -56.38 14.27
CA PRO A 110 -4.91 -55.42 15.14
C PRO A 110 -4.25 -56.13 16.34
N PRO A 111 -2.96 -55.87 16.63
CA PRO A 111 -2.40 -56.26 17.92
C PRO A 111 -2.72 -55.19 18.97
N VAL A 112 -3.73 -55.51 19.78
CA VAL A 112 -3.74 -55.48 21.26
C VAL A 112 -2.92 -54.36 21.94
N GLN A 113 -3.63 -53.41 22.55
CA GLN A 113 -3.12 -52.51 23.58
C GLN A 113 -2.69 -53.29 24.84
N PRO A 114 -1.53 -52.99 25.45
CA PRO A 114 -1.26 -53.33 26.84
C PRO A 114 -1.68 -52.19 27.81
N PRO A 115 -1.90 -52.52 29.09
CA PRO A 115 -2.77 -51.76 29.99
C PRO A 115 -2.09 -50.59 30.70
N ALA A 116 -2.93 -49.67 31.17
CA ALA A 116 -2.61 -48.59 32.09
C ALA A 116 -1.92 -49.04 33.38
N GLN A 117 -0.97 -48.23 33.88
CA GLN A 117 -0.58 -48.18 35.29
C GLN A 117 -0.24 -46.72 35.71
N PRO A 118 -0.33 -46.40 37.02
CA PRO A 118 -0.77 -45.08 37.50
C PRO A 118 0.32 -44.18 38.12
N LEU A 119 -0.01 -42.88 38.16
CA LEU A 119 0.28 -41.85 39.20
C LEU A 119 1.73 -41.62 39.68
N VAL A 120 2.29 -40.43 39.42
CA VAL A 120 2.96 -39.56 40.44
C VAL A 120 2.92 -38.09 39.98
N GLN A 121 2.27 -37.21 40.76
CA GLN A 121 2.48 -35.74 40.76
C GLN A 121 3.61 -35.40 41.75
N PRO A 122 4.32 -34.28 41.55
CA PRO A 122 4.25 -33.16 42.53
C PRO A 122 4.09 -31.79 41.81
N GLN A 123 3.09 -30.95 42.12
CA GLN A 123 3.08 -29.89 43.17
C GLN A 123 4.38 -29.09 43.27
N GLU A 124 4.38 -27.83 42.79
CA GLU A 124 4.20 -26.56 43.54
C GLU A 124 5.53 -25.99 44.05
N GLU A 125 5.86 -24.77 43.60
CA GLU A 125 6.59 -23.71 44.33
C GLU A 125 6.61 -22.47 43.40
N THR A 126 5.64 -21.56 43.47
CA THR A 126 5.67 -20.35 44.32
C THR A 126 7.06 -19.90 44.75
N PHE A 127 7.60 -18.88 44.07
CA PHE A 127 8.37 -17.84 44.75
C PHE A 127 8.06 -16.47 44.14
N SER A 128 7.24 -15.74 44.86
CA SER A 128 7.15 -14.28 44.86
C SER A 128 8.40 -13.70 45.51
N GLU A 129 9.01 -12.67 44.92
CA GLU A 129 9.73 -11.70 45.73
C GLU A 129 9.42 -10.28 45.27
N GLN A 130 8.85 -9.54 46.22
CA GLN A 130 8.39 -8.18 46.13
C GLN A 130 9.53 -7.18 46.32
N ALA A 131 9.29 -5.99 45.78
CA ALA A 131 9.58 -4.70 46.39
C ALA A 131 11.04 -4.28 46.59
N TYR A 132 11.43 -3.28 45.79
CA TYR A 132 11.97 -2.06 46.39
C TYR A 132 11.22 -0.83 45.87
N LEU A 133 10.84 0.00 46.84
CA LEU A 133 10.11 1.25 46.74
C LEU A 133 10.97 2.39 46.17
N GLN A 134 10.26 3.46 45.80
CA GLN A 134 10.67 4.86 45.96
C GLN A 134 11.78 5.38 45.03
N GLN A 135 11.40 6.18 44.03
CA GLN A 135 11.69 7.62 44.13
C GLN A 135 10.90 8.45 43.09
N VAL A 136 10.16 9.42 43.63
CA VAL A 136 9.65 10.61 42.95
C VAL A 136 10.61 11.75 43.32
N PRO A 137 11.00 12.62 42.38
CA PRO A 137 10.86 14.06 42.61
C PRO A 137 10.23 14.75 41.38
N GLN A 138 9.06 15.37 41.51
CA GLN A 138 8.81 16.77 41.90
C GLN A 138 9.05 17.82 40.80
N VAL A 139 8.07 18.72 40.76
CA VAL A 139 7.75 19.76 39.77
C VAL A 139 8.46 21.08 40.10
N ALA A 140 8.78 21.90 39.09
CA ALA A 140 8.42 23.33 38.92
C ALA A 140 9.48 24.10 38.07
N PRO A 141 9.26 25.38 37.66
CA PRO A 141 9.00 25.78 36.27
C PRO A 141 10.00 26.87 35.77
N ALA A 142 9.65 27.53 34.64
CA ALA A 142 10.35 28.62 33.93
C ALA A 142 11.27 28.11 32.80
N GLU A 143 11.34 28.70 31.60
CA GLU A 143 11.06 30.07 31.21
C GLU A 143 10.89 30.15 29.68
N VAL A 144 9.99 31.01 29.24
CA VAL A 144 9.72 31.36 27.84
C VAL A 144 10.90 32.16 27.28
N HIS A 145 11.42 31.81 26.09
CA HIS A 145 12.14 32.76 25.22
C HIS A 145 12.03 32.36 23.74
N LEU A 146 11.16 33.05 23.01
CA LEU A 146 11.43 33.55 21.65
C LEU A 146 11.67 35.06 21.82
N PRO A 147 12.60 35.72 21.08
CA PRO A 147 12.41 35.96 19.63
C PRO A 147 13.69 35.96 18.75
N HIS A 148 13.49 35.83 17.42
CA HIS A 148 14.39 36.07 16.27
C HIS A 148 15.10 37.47 16.30
N PRO A 149 16.10 37.88 15.44
CA PRO A 149 16.35 37.48 14.04
C PRO A 149 17.81 37.54 13.44
N ARG A 150 17.94 37.03 12.21
CA ARG A 150 18.79 37.48 11.06
C ARG A 150 20.33 37.66 11.22
N THR A 151 21.09 36.93 10.39
CA THR A 151 22.30 37.47 9.72
C THR A 151 22.42 36.87 8.32
N GLU A 152 22.18 37.72 7.31
CA GLU A 152 22.61 37.53 5.92
C GLU A 152 24.10 37.86 5.79
N GLY A 153 24.82 37.09 4.99
CA GLY A 153 26.21 37.34 4.58
C GLY A 153 26.57 36.42 3.42
N ALA A 154 26.49 36.97 2.22
CA ALA A 154 26.62 36.35 0.89
C ALA A 154 28.12 36.11 0.47
N PRO A 155 28.50 36.02 -0.83
CA PRO A 155 28.39 34.85 -1.73
C PRO A 155 29.69 34.59 -2.55
N LEU A 156 29.59 33.71 -3.56
CA LEU A 156 30.43 33.59 -4.79
C LEU A 156 31.88 33.07 -4.68
N GLN A 157 32.11 31.90 -5.28
CA GLN A 157 33.34 31.63 -6.03
C GLN A 157 33.00 31.27 -7.48
N GLU A 158 33.78 31.87 -8.35
CA GLU A 158 33.59 32.07 -9.78
C GLU A 158 34.58 31.22 -10.58
N MET A 159 34.07 30.62 -11.67
CA MET A 159 34.71 30.19 -12.92
C MET A 159 36.09 29.50 -12.92
N THR A 160 36.18 28.37 -13.66
CA THR A 160 36.79 28.37 -15.01
C THR A 160 36.53 27.08 -15.81
N HIS A 161 36.02 27.30 -17.04
CA HIS A 161 36.07 26.61 -18.34
C HIS A 161 36.58 25.16 -18.51
N HIS A 162 35.97 24.44 -19.48
CA HIS A 162 36.54 23.75 -20.68
C HIS A 162 35.48 22.75 -21.21
N GLN A 163 34.74 23.08 -22.28
CA GLN A 163 34.97 22.78 -23.72
C GLN A 163 34.32 21.49 -24.22
N ASP A 164 33.72 21.65 -25.41
CA ASP A 164 33.03 20.71 -26.29
C ASP A 164 33.72 19.36 -26.54
N GLY A 165 32.92 18.34 -26.88
CA GLY A 165 33.43 17.09 -27.47
C GLY A 165 32.38 15.98 -27.56
N ALA A 166 31.62 15.95 -28.66
CA ALA A 166 30.81 14.81 -29.03
C ALA A 166 31.68 13.60 -29.44
N SER A 167 31.35 12.40 -28.97
CA SER A 167 31.48 11.14 -29.72
C SER A 167 30.66 10.03 -29.07
N ALA A 168 29.75 9.47 -29.85
CA ALA A 168 29.05 8.23 -29.55
C ALA A 168 29.97 7.03 -29.82
N VAL A 169 30.07 6.07 -28.90
CA VAL A 169 30.22 4.63 -29.20
C VAL A 169 29.64 3.82 -28.03
N ILE A 170 28.79 2.85 -28.39
CA ILE A 170 28.23 1.80 -27.54
C ILE A 170 29.33 0.82 -27.13
N HIS A 171 29.58 0.64 -25.82
CA HIS A 171 30.14 -0.60 -25.27
C HIS A 171 29.65 -0.79 -23.82
N THR A 172 28.87 -1.85 -23.59
CA THR A 172 28.80 -2.59 -22.32
C THR A 172 29.74 -3.80 -22.41
N PRO A 173 30.08 -4.51 -21.32
CA PRO A 173 29.99 -4.19 -19.88
C PRO A 173 31.32 -4.46 -19.16
N GLU A 174 31.75 -3.61 -18.22
CA GLU A 174 32.78 -4.00 -17.26
C GLU A 174 32.50 -3.39 -15.89
N ALA A 175 32.52 -4.25 -14.88
CA ALA A 175 32.25 -3.95 -13.49
C ALA A 175 33.36 -3.06 -12.90
N GLU A 176 33.31 -1.78 -13.22
CA GLU A 176 34.24 -0.79 -12.70
C GLU A 176 33.45 0.12 -11.75
N ASN A 177 33.70 -0.06 -10.46
CA ASN A 177 33.33 0.82 -9.33
C ASN A 177 32.49 2.05 -9.74
N ASN A 178 31.20 1.85 -9.99
CA ASN A 178 30.28 2.95 -10.20
C ASN A 178 30.00 3.51 -8.81
N GLN A 179 30.92 4.36 -8.34
CA GLN A 179 30.81 5.03 -7.06
C GLN A 179 29.63 6.00 -7.18
N VAL A 180 28.45 5.52 -6.80
CA VAL A 180 27.21 6.28 -6.89
C VAL A 180 27.37 7.53 -6.03
N VAL A 181 27.39 8.70 -6.66
CA VAL A 181 27.33 9.98 -5.97
C VAL A 181 25.89 10.18 -5.51
N TRP A 182 25.65 9.93 -4.22
CA TRP A 182 24.33 10.07 -3.62
C TRP A 182 23.91 11.53 -3.52
N SER A 183 22.78 11.87 -4.13
CA SER A 183 22.14 13.18 -3.96
C SER A 183 21.07 13.14 -2.86
N SER A 184 20.75 14.31 -2.30
CA SER A 184 19.67 14.46 -1.32
C SER A 184 18.29 14.07 -1.88
N SER A 185 18.08 14.18 -3.19
CA SER A 185 16.83 13.75 -3.83
C SER A 185 16.73 12.23 -3.88
N MET A 186 17.84 11.53 -4.14
CA MET A 186 17.88 10.06 -4.12
C MET A 186 17.62 9.51 -2.71
N ASP A 187 18.17 10.14 -1.67
CA ASP A 187 17.86 9.78 -0.29
C ASP A 187 16.38 9.97 0.01
N SER A 188 15.77 11.08 -0.45
CA SER A 188 14.34 11.33 -0.24
C SER A 188 13.46 10.23 -0.85
N VAL A 189 13.83 9.76 -2.06
CA VAL A 189 13.17 8.63 -2.72
C VAL A 189 13.34 7.35 -1.89
N LEU A 190 14.54 7.10 -1.34
CA LEU A 190 14.78 5.94 -0.48
C LEU A 190 13.97 5.99 0.81
N LEU A 191 13.94 7.12 1.52
CA LEU A 191 13.15 7.28 2.73
C LEU A 191 11.66 7.09 2.45
N TRP A 192 11.15 7.66 1.36
CA TRP A 192 9.75 7.50 0.98
C TRP A 192 9.44 6.05 0.57
N SER A 193 10.33 5.41 -0.19
CA SER A 193 10.16 4.01 -0.60
C SER A 193 10.15 3.07 0.61
N TRP A 194 11.02 3.34 1.60
CA TRP A 194 11.06 2.63 2.88
C TRP A 194 9.77 2.83 3.67
N GLN A 195 9.28 4.08 3.78
CA GLN A 195 8.04 4.39 4.51
C GLN A 195 6.81 3.75 3.84
N SER A 196 6.82 3.64 2.51
CA SER A 196 5.71 3.08 1.73
C SER A 196 5.77 1.56 1.57
N GLY A 197 6.87 0.92 1.99
CA GLY A 197 7.08 -0.52 1.84
C GLY A 197 7.33 -0.97 0.40
N LEU A 198 7.86 -0.08 -0.45
CA LEU A 198 8.18 -0.38 -1.84
C LEU A 198 9.44 -1.26 -1.93
N ASP A 199 9.45 -2.22 -2.87
CA ASP A 199 10.58 -3.11 -3.07
C ASP A 199 11.82 -2.36 -3.59
N LEU A 200 12.94 -2.55 -2.88
CA LEU A 200 14.22 -1.91 -3.18
C LEU A 200 14.80 -2.34 -4.53
N GLN A 201 14.48 -3.55 -5.00
CA GLN A 201 14.92 -4.00 -6.31
C GLN A 201 14.23 -3.23 -7.43
N THR A 202 12.94 -2.93 -7.27
CA THR A 202 12.20 -2.07 -8.18
C THR A 202 12.79 -0.66 -8.19
N VAL A 203 13.04 -0.09 -7.00
CA VAL A 203 13.66 1.25 -6.87
C VAL A 203 15.04 1.31 -7.52
N ALA A 204 15.85 0.27 -7.34
CA ALA A 204 17.15 0.17 -7.98
C ALA A 204 17.04 0.16 -9.52
N GLY A 205 16.08 -0.60 -10.06
CA GLY A 205 15.78 -0.63 -11.49
C GLY A 205 15.38 0.73 -12.06
N GLU A 206 14.46 1.43 -11.37
CA GLU A 206 13.98 2.75 -11.80
C GLU A 206 15.06 3.85 -11.72
N LEU A 207 15.95 3.77 -10.73
CA LEU A 207 17.06 4.71 -10.58
C LEU A 207 18.29 4.34 -11.42
N GLY A 208 18.27 3.18 -12.09
CA GLY A 208 19.43 2.64 -12.82
C GLY A 208 20.64 2.37 -11.92
N LEU A 209 20.40 2.05 -10.65
CA LEU A 209 21.44 1.82 -9.64
C LEU A 209 21.60 0.33 -9.35
N ASP A 210 22.79 -0.05 -8.91
CA ASP A 210 23.00 -1.40 -8.36
C ASP A 210 22.28 -1.53 -7.01
N VAL A 211 21.55 -2.64 -6.84
CA VAL A 211 20.88 -3.02 -5.59
C VAL A 211 21.87 -3.01 -4.43
N ARG A 212 23.12 -3.44 -4.65
CA ARG A 212 24.15 -3.42 -3.61
C ARG A 212 24.51 -2.02 -3.15
N ALA A 213 24.64 -1.07 -4.07
CA ALA A 213 24.90 0.34 -3.74
C ALA A 213 23.74 0.94 -2.95
N LEU A 214 22.51 0.58 -3.34
CA LEU A 214 21.29 1.00 -2.66
C LEU A 214 21.20 0.46 -1.23
N LEU A 215 21.48 -0.84 -1.03
CA LEU A 215 21.52 -1.45 0.31
C LEU A 215 22.57 -0.81 1.21
N LEU A 216 23.76 -0.51 0.69
CA LEU A 216 24.80 0.20 1.44
C LEU A 216 24.34 1.59 1.89
N ARG A 217 23.58 2.30 1.04
CA ARG A 217 23.03 3.60 1.41
C ARG A 217 21.90 3.48 2.42
N VAL A 218 21.00 2.52 2.26
CA VAL A 218 19.94 2.22 3.23
C VAL A 218 20.55 1.93 4.59
N GLN A 219 21.61 1.12 4.65
CA GLN A 219 22.35 0.89 5.89
C GLN A 219 22.90 2.20 6.47
N ALA A 220 23.54 3.04 5.65
CA ALA A 220 24.04 4.33 6.12
C ALA A 220 22.91 5.25 6.64
N LEU A 221 21.74 5.27 6.00
CA LEU A 221 20.58 6.03 6.46
C LEU A 221 19.99 5.46 7.76
N ALA A 222 20.03 4.14 7.95
CA ALA A 222 19.66 3.50 9.20
C ALA A 222 20.64 3.86 10.34
N ASP A 223 21.94 3.85 10.06
CA ASP A 223 22.99 4.24 11.02
C ASP A 223 22.85 5.72 11.43
N ASN A 224 22.39 6.57 10.50
CA ASN A 224 22.03 7.97 10.77
C ASN A 224 20.67 8.15 11.47
N GLY A 225 19.98 7.05 11.82
CA GLY A 225 18.68 7.07 12.51
C GLY A 225 17.50 7.49 11.64
N MET A 226 17.72 7.77 10.36
CA MET A 226 16.70 8.33 9.44
C MET A 226 15.64 7.31 9.00
N LEU A 227 15.96 6.02 9.05
CA LEU A 227 15.02 4.93 8.70
C LEU A 227 14.30 4.32 9.91
N THR A 228 14.56 4.85 11.12
CA THR A 228 13.80 4.44 12.30
C THR A 228 12.42 5.10 12.27
N PRO A 229 11.32 4.34 12.39
CA PRO A 229 10.02 4.96 12.56
C PRO A 229 10.06 5.73 13.88
N SER A 230 10.06 7.06 13.81
CA SER A 230 9.94 7.89 15.01
C SER A 230 8.73 7.41 15.80
N ALA A 231 8.94 7.04 17.07
CA ALA A 231 7.89 6.52 17.96
C ALA A 231 6.69 7.50 18.11
N ALA A 232 6.86 8.75 17.71
CA ALA A 232 5.78 9.73 17.58
C ALA A 232 4.76 9.36 16.48
N GLN A 233 5.17 8.75 15.37
CA GLN A 233 4.30 8.46 14.22
C GLN A 233 3.52 7.15 14.38
N THR A 234 4.07 6.14 15.05
CA THR A 234 3.28 4.96 15.46
C THR A 234 2.23 5.30 16.51
N ALA A 235 2.46 6.33 17.35
CA ALA A 235 1.44 6.84 18.27
C ALA A 235 0.33 7.64 17.56
N GLU A 236 0.64 8.40 16.51
CA GLU A 236 -0.37 9.13 15.71
C GLU A 236 -1.19 8.20 14.80
N ALA A 237 -0.57 7.19 14.16
CA ALA A 237 -1.30 6.17 13.40
C ALA A 237 -2.29 5.38 14.28
N ASN A 238 -1.94 5.15 15.56
CA ASN A 238 -2.84 4.53 16.54
C ASN A 238 -3.89 5.50 17.14
N ARG A 239 -3.68 6.82 17.09
CA ARG A 239 -4.66 7.84 17.53
C ARG A 239 -5.67 8.22 16.43
N ALA A 240 -5.28 8.11 15.16
CA ALA A 240 -6.17 8.33 14.02
C ALA A 240 -7.33 7.32 13.92
N GLY A 241 -7.25 6.19 14.65
CA GLY A 241 -8.30 5.16 14.71
C GLY A 241 -9.35 5.32 15.82
N ARG A 242 -9.25 6.32 16.72
CA ARG A 242 -10.15 6.47 17.89
C ARG A 242 -10.98 7.76 17.92
N HIS A 243 -11.06 8.51 16.81
CA HIS A 243 -11.88 9.73 16.69
C HIS A 243 -13.04 9.59 15.68
N ARG A 244 -13.76 8.46 15.67
CA ARG A 244 -15.11 8.39 15.10
C ARG A 244 -16.13 8.08 16.19
N ARG A 245 -16.41 9.08 17.01
CA ARG A 245 -17.68 9.29 17.72
C ARG A 245 -17.59 10.67 18.39
N HIS A 246 -18.60 11.50 18.14
CA HIS A 246 -18.80 12.88 18.58
C HIS A 246 -18.27 14.00 17.67
N HIS A 247 -18.97 14.22 16.55
CA HIS A 247 -19.48 15.56 16.21
C HIS A 247 -20.61 15.45 15.17
N GLU A 248 -21.82 15.12 15.62
CA GLU A 248 -23.03 15.21 14.78
C GLU A 248 -24.24 15.61 15.63
N GLU A 249 -24.10 16.68 16.42
CA GLU A 249 -25.21 17.32 17.11
C GLU A 249 -25.01 18.83 17.00
N GLY A 250 -25.65 19.47 16.02
CA GLY A 250 -25.58 20.93 15.87
C GLY A 250 -26.28 21.55 14.67
N TYR A 251 -26.59 20.81 13.60
CA TYR A 251 -27.15 21.40 12.37
C TYR A 251 -28.35 20.66 11.75
N ALA A 252 -29.06 19.82 12.51
CA ALA A 252 -30.18 19.02 12.00
C ALA A 252 -31.56 19.36 12.63
N SER A 253 -31.74 20.57 13.19
CA SER A 253 -32.99 20.98 13.86
C SER A 253 -33.84 22.01 13.09
N LEU A 254 -33.59 22.25 11.80
CA LEU A 254 -34.37 23.22 11.00
C LEU A 254 -35.29 22.64 9.92
N PHE A 255 -35.38 21.32 9.76
CA PHE A 255 -36.30 20.72 8.79
C PHE A 255 -37.00 19.47 9.33
N SER A 256 -37.98 19.69 10.21
CA SER A 256 -39.05 18.70 10.44
C SER A 256 -40.29 19.11 9.63
N PRO A 257 -40.80 18.27 8.71
CA PRO A 257 -42.09 18.48 8.08
C PRO A 257 -43.19 17.99 9.01
N THR A 258 -43.74 18.87 9.84
CA THR A 258 -45.00 18.56 10.53
C THR A 258 -46.16 18.72 9.54
N ALA A 259 -46.57 17.60 8.97
CA ALA A 259 -47.84 17.46 8.28
C ALA A 259 -48.99 17.55 9.31
N THR A 260 -49.59 18.72 9.44
CA THR A 260 -50.88 18.90 10.13
C THR A 260 -51.92 19.27 9.07
N PHE A 261 -52.80 18.32 8.74
CA PHE A 261 -54.01 18.57 7.97
C PHE A 261 -55.09 19.16 8.89
N PRO A 262 -55.69 20.31 8.58
CA PRO A 262 -56.97 20.69 9.16
C PRO A 262 -58.11 20.03 8.39
N THR A 263 -58.82 19.13 9.07
CA THR A 263 -60.17 18.65 8.73
C THR A 263 -61.14 19.83 8.69
N GLN A 264 -61.65 20.17 7.51
CA GLN A 264 -62.90 20.92 7.41
C GLN A 264 -64.08 19.96 7.58
N VAL A 265 -64.88 20.19 8.60
CA VAL A 265 -66.23 19.63 8.72
C VAL A 265 -67.20 20.80 8.62
N HIS A 266 -68.05 20.72 7.60
CA HIS A 266 -69.24 21.53 7.36
C HIS A 266 -70.22 21.48 8.54
N TYR A 267 -70.86 22.61 8.87
CA TYR A 267 -72.31 22.82 8.78
C TYR A 267 -72.64 24.31 8.94
#